data_AF-A0A1G1WKU0-F1
#
_entry.id   AF-A0A1G1WKU0-F1
#
_cell.length_a   1.000
_cell.length_b   1.000
_cell.length_c   1.000
_cell.angle_alpha   90.00
_cell.angle_beta   90.00
_cell.angle_gamma   90.00
#
_symmetry.space_group_name_H-M   'P 1'
#
loop_
_entity.id
_entity.type
_entity.pdbx_description
1 polymer ?
#
loop_
_entity_poly.entity_id
_entity_poly.type
_entity_poly.pdbx_seq_one_letter_code
_entity_poly.pdbx_strand_id
1 'polypeptide(L)'
;MKQLLIISSVLAICVGVILVLGGAGGIMFTYQNVAREKIVTTEDASIPNKPVRDPMTLKAQADVIRKHVLETTKGKTYAEMPREVAQVDATGSAVLDNDGKPVMIPNAARNIWITAMTLTTALNLGIIAYLIAGLTILFGLSSIWVGIVFSALSKKY
;
A
#
# COMPACT_ATOMS: atom_id res chain seq x y z
N MET A 1 -23.17 -6.32 -41.66
CA MET A 1 -22.90 -5.38 -40.54
C MET A 1 -23.56 -5.82 -39.23
N LYS A 2 -24.85 -6.20 -39.23
CA LYS A 2 -25.58 -6.67 -38.04
C LYS A 2 -24.89 -7.80 -37.23
N GLN A 3 -24.41 -8.84 -37.91
CA GLN A 3 -23.74 -9.99 -37.26
C GLN A 3 -22.46 -9.56 -36.50
N LEU A 4 -21.68 -8.63 -37.06
CA LEU A 4 -20.48 -8.10 -36.41
C LEU A 4 -20.82 -7.34 -35.13
N LEU A 5 -21.87 -6.51 -35.15
CA LEU A 5 -22.32 -5.75 -33.97
C LEU A 5 -22.78 -6.66 -32.82
N ILE A 6 -23.47 -7.75 -33.13
CA ILE A 6 -23.90 -8.73 -32.12
C ILE A 6 -22.70 -9.43 -31.49
N ILE A 7 -21.75 -9.89 -32.31
CA ILE A 7 -20.52 -10.55 -31.82
C ILE A 7 -19.73 -9.60 -30.93
N SER A 8 -19.49 -8.35 -31.37
CA SER A 8 -18.79 -7.34 -30.59
C SER A 8 -19.52 -6.98 -29.29
N SER A 9 -20.85 -6.93 -29.30
CA SER A 9 -21.66 -6.69 -28.10
C SER A 9 -21.46 -7.80 -27.07
N VAL A 10 -21.63 -9.06 -27.47
CA VAL A 10 -21.45 -10.22 -26.57
C VAL A 10 -20.03 -10.25 -26.02
N LEU A 11 -19.03 -10.03 -26.87
CA LEU A 11 -17.63 -10.02 -26.44
C LEU A 11 -17.34 -8.91 -25.43
N ALA A 12 -17.80 -7.69 -25.68
CA ALA A 12 -17.61 -6.56 -24.76
C ALA A 12 -18.29 -6.78 -23.40
N ILE A 13 -19.48 -7.38 -23.38
CA ILE A 13 -20.18 -7.74 -22.14
C ILE A 13 -19.40 -8.83 -21.40
N CYS A 14 -18.99 -9.90 -22.07
CA CYS A 14 -18.24 -10.99 -21.45
C CYS A 14 -16.92 -10.50 -20.84
N VAL A 15 -16.13 -9.72 -21.59
CA VAL A 15 -14.89 -9.12 -21.07
C VAL A 15 -15.19 -8.22 -19.88
N GLY A 16 -16.22 -7.40 -19.98
CA GLY A 16 -16.59 -6.50 -18.90
C GLY A 16 -16.99 -7.22 -17.61
N VAL A 17 -17.76 -8.31 -17.71
CA VAL A 17 -18.12 -9.16 -16.56
C VAL A 17 -16.87 -9.78 -15.92
N ILE A 18 -15.94 -10.31 -16.73
CA ILE A 18 -14.68 -10.87 -16.24
C ILE A 18 -13.88 -9.82 -15.47
N LEU A 19 -13.76 -8.61 -16.00
CA LEU A 19 -13.05 -7.51 -15.35
C LEU A 19 -13.71 -7.09 -14.02
N VAL A 20 -15.04 -6.98 -13.97
CA VAL A 20 -15.75 -6.66 -12.71
C VAL A 20 -15.51 -7.75 -11.66
N LEU A 21 -15.62 -9.02 -12.03
CA LEU A 21 -15.38 -10.13 -11.11
C LEU A 21 -13.91 -10.18 -10.65
N GLY A 22 -12.96 -9.97 -11.57
CA GLY A 22 -11.54 -9.92 -11.25
C GLY A 22 -11.20 -8.76 -10.31
N GLY A 23 -11.75 -7.57 -10.55
CA GLY A 23 -11.57 -6.42 -9.68
C GLY A 23 -12.21 -6.62 -8.31
N ALA A 24 -13.44 -7.12 -8.23
CA ALA A 24 -14.08 -7.44 -6.95
C ALA A 24 -13.30 -8.51 -6.17
N GLY A 25 -12.79 -9.53 -6.85
CA GLY A 25 -11.91 -10.54 -6.29
C GLY A 25 -10.60 -9.94 -5.76
N GLY A 26 -9.99 -9.00 -6.49
CA GLY A 26 -8.79 -8.28 -6.07
C GLY A 26 -9.00 -7.44 -4.80
N ILE A 27 -10.13 -6.74 -4.70
CA ILE A 27 -10.53 -6.02 -3.47
C ILE A 27 -10.66 -7.00 -2.30
N MET A 28 -11.39 -8.10 -2.50
CA MET A 28 -11.61 -9.10 -1.44
C MET A 28 -10.30 -9.74 -0.97
N PHE A 29 -9.44 -10.13 -1.91
CA PHE A 29 -8.13 -10.71 -1.62
C PHE A 29 -7.26 -9.73 -0.83
N THR A 30 -7.22 -8.46 -1.24
CA THR A 30 -6.45 -7.43 -0.52
C THR A 30 -6.99 -7.23 0.90
N TYR A 31 -8.31 -7.10 1.04
CA TYR A 31 -8.97 -6.95 2.35
C TYR A 31 -8.64 -8.09 3.30
N GLN A 32 -8.73 -9.34 2.83
CA GLN A 32 -8.43 -10.52 3.65
C GLN A 32 -6.96 -10.56 4.09
N ASN A 33 -6.03 -10.26 3.17
CA ASN A 33 -4.60 -10.27 3.47
C ASN A 33 -4.18 -9.16 4.44
N VAL A 34 -4.84 -8.00 4.42
CA VAL A 34 -4.54 -6.95 5.41
C VAL A 34 -5.24 -7.26 6.74
N ALA A 35 -6.50 -7.70 6.71
CA ALA A 35 -7.29 -7.94 7.91
C ALA A 35 -6.72 -9.05 8.81
N ARG A 36 -6.02 -10.04 8.24
CA ARG A 36 -5.37 -11.13 9.01
C ARG A 36 -4.22 -10.66 9.89
N GLU A 37 -3.59 -9.53 9.56
CA GLU A 37 -2.47 -8.96 10.32
C GLU A 37 -2.94 -8.26 11.60
N LYS A 38 -4.25 -8.04 11.75
CA LYS A 38 -4.88 -7.47 12.97
C LYS A 38 -4.26 -6.14 13.42
N ILE A 39 -3.83 -5.32 12.46
CA ILE A 39 -3.27 -4.01 12.73
C ILE A 39 -4.40 -3.04 13.10
N VAL A 40 -4.19 -2.24 14.14
CA VAL A 40 -5.08 -1.15 14.58
C VAL A 40 -4.28 0.14 14.60
N THR A 41 -4.87 1.22 14.08
CA THR A 41 -4.25 2.54 14.10
C THR A 41 -4.10 3.07 15.52
N THR A 42 -3.02 3.83 15.76
CA THR A 42 -2.77 4.49 17.04
C THR A 42 -3.70 5.68 17.26
N GLU A 43 -3.75 6.19 18.49
CA GLU A 43 -4.60 7.33 18.86
C GLU A 43 -4.21 8.64 18.16
N ASP A 44 -2.94 8.80 17.80
CA ASP A 44 -2.41 9.99 17.14
C ASP A 44 -2.49 9.92 15.60
N ALA A 45 -3.16 8.89 15.07
CA ALA A 45 -3.44 8.75 13.66
C ALA A 45 -4.56 9.68 13.18
N SER A 46 -4.54 10.02 11.89
CA SER A 46 -5.64 10.76 11.24
C SER A 46 -6.99 10.03 11.33
N ILE A 47 -6.94 8.69 11.38
CA ILE A 47 -8.10 7.82 11.66
C ILE A 47 -7.72 6.98 12.88
N PRO A 48 -8.08 7.39 14.11
CA PRO A 48 -7.61 6.76 15.33
C PRO A 48 -8.42 5.50 15.70
N ASN A 49 -7.76 4.52 16.33
CA ASN A 49 -8.37 3.32 16.91
C ASN A 49 -9.26 2.52 15.95
N LYS A 50 -8.87 2.43 14.68
CA LYS A 50 -9.59 1.65 13.65
C LYS A 50 -8.74 0.49 13.14
N PRO A 51 -9.36 -0.68 12.87
CA PRO A 51 -8.69 -1.76 12.15
C PRO A 51 -8.20 -1.28 10.78
N VAL A 52 -6.94 -1.56 10.47
CA VAL A 52 -6.35 -1.24 9.17
C VAL A 52 -6.81 -2.28 8.16
N ARG A 53 -7.74 -1.91 7.28
CA ARG A 53 -8.34 -2.85 6.32
C ARG A 53 -8.68 -2.22 4.98
N ASP A 54 -8.88 -0.92 4.93
CA ASP A 54 -9.29 -0.17 3.75
C ASP A 54 -8.19 0.83 3.33
N PRO A 55 -8.26 1.42 2.12
CA PRO A 55 -7.24 2.36 1.64
C PRO A 55 -6.98 3.54 2.58
N MET A 56 -8.01 4.06 3.26
CA MET A 56 -7.87 5.24 4.11
C MET A 56 -7.19 4.87 5.43
N THR A 57 -7.57 3.74 6.03
CA THR A 57 -6.91 3.24 7.25
C THR A 57 -5.48 2.75 6.98
N LEU A 58 -5.21 2.16 5.81
CA LEU A 58 -3.86 1.83 5.34
C LEU A 58 -2.97 3.08 5.27
N LYS A 59 -3.50 4.15 4.66
CA LYS A 59 -2.79 5.42 4.53
C LYS A 59 -2.53 6.06 5.90
N ALA A 60 -3.55 6.12 6.76
CA ALA A 60 -3.44 6.67 8.11
C ALA A 60 -2.33 5.95 8.91
N GLN A 61 -2.27 4.62 8.82
CA GLN A 61 -1.23 3.83 9.48
C GLN A 61 0.16 4.13 8.90
N ALA A 62 0.28 4.19 7.57
CA ALA A 62 1.57 4.45 6.92
C ALA A 62 2.12 5.85 7.28
N ASP A 63 1.25 6.85 7.33
CA ASP A 63 1.61 8.22 7.70
C ASP A 63 2.10 8.31 9.16
N VAL A 64 1.40 7.66 10.09
CA VAL A 64 1.81 7.62 11.51
C VAL A 64 3.14 6.91 11.69
N ILE A 65 3.35 5.76 11.05
CA ILE A 65 4.64 5.05 11.12
C ILE A 65 5.76 6.00 10.69
N ARG A 66 5.57 6.71 9.57
CA ARG A 66 6.56 7.67 9.08
C ARG A 66 6.82 8.80 10.08
N LYS A 67 5.77 9.31 10.72
CA LYS A 67 5.87 10.35 11.76
C LYS A 67 6.70 9.86 12.95
N HIS A 68 6.34 8.74 13.58
CA HIS A 68 7.07 8.21 14.75
C HIS A 68 8.51 7.86 14.43
N VAL A 69 8.77 7.38 13.21
CA VAL A 69 10.13 7.05 12.78
C VAL A 69 10.95 8.32 12.61
N LEU A 70 10.41 9.38 11.99
CA LEU A 70 11.07 10.68 11.92
C LEU A 70 11.33 11.28 13.31
N GLU A 71 10.38 11.16 14.24
CA GLU A 71 10.57 11.59 15.63
C GLU A 71 11.72 10.82 16.30
N THR A 72 11.76 9.49 16.10
CA THR A 72 12.80 8.61 16.64
C THR A 72 14.18 8.90 16.05
N THR A 73 14.24 9.21 14.74
CA THR A 73 15.50 9.51 14.04
C THR A 73 15.88 10.99 14.06
N LYS A 74 15.20 11.81 14.86
CA LYS A 74 15.43 13.26 14.99
C LYS A 74 15.35 14.00 13.64
N GLY A 75 14.35 13.63 12.84
CA GLY A 75 14.08 14.19 11.52
C GLY A 75 14.95 13.64 10.40
N LYS A 76 15.89 12.72 10.68
CA LYS A 76 16.81 12.18 9.68
C LYS A 76 16.22 10.98 8.95
N THR A 77 16.35 10.98 7.64
CA THR A 77 16.04 9.84 6.78
C THR A 77 17.19 8.83 6.75
N TYR A 78 16.93 7.64 6.17
CA TYR A 78 17.92 6.56 6.07
C TYR A 78 19.30 6.99 5.54
N ALA A 79 19.31 7.85 4.52
CA ALA A 79 20.54 8.29 3.86
C ALA A 79 21.29 9.36 4.66
N GLU A 80 20.62 10.06 5.57
CA GLU A 80 21.18 11.11 6.41
C GLU A 80 21.77 10.56 7.72
N MET A 81 21.67 9.25 7.94
CA MET A 81 22.19 8.57 9.12
C MET A 81 23.43 7.74 8.77
N PRO A 82 24.50 7.82 9.60
CA PRO A 82 25.68 6.99 9.40
C PRO A 82 25.33 5.51 9.63
N ARG A 83 26.09 4.62 8.99
CA ARG A 83 25.92 3.16 9.13
C ARG A 83 26.23 2.70 10.55
N GLU A 84 27.23 3.31 11.16
CA GLU A 84 27.69 3.01 12.51
C GLU A 84 27.69 4.27 13.36
N VAL A 85 27.47 4.09 14.65
CA VAL A 85 27.53 5.14 15.66
C VAL A 85 28.41 4.65 16.81
N ALA A 86 29.06 5.58 17.50
CA ALA A 86 29.80 5.24 18.71
C ALA A 86 28.86 4.58 19.72
N GLN A 87 29.28 3.46 20.29
CA GLN A 87 28.59 2.83 21.40
C GLN A 87 28.61 3.80 22.57
N VAL A 88 27.47 3.98 23.20
CA VAL A 88 27.30 4.93 24.30
C VAL A 88 26.98 4.14 25.57
N ASP A 89 27.61 4.51 26.69
CA ASP A 89 27.34 3.93 28.00
C ASP A 89 26.04 4.48 28.63
N ALA A 90 25.69 4.00 29.83
CA ALA A 90 24.51 4.43 30.57
C ALA A 90 24.53 5.93 30.95
N THR A 91 25.68 6.61 30.85
CA THR A 91 25.86 8.03 31.14
C THR A 91 25.83 8.91 29.89
N GLY A 92 25.71 8.31 28.69
CA GLY A 92 25.74 9.06 27.44
C GLY A 92 27.15 9.30 26.88
N SER A 93 28.19 8.67 27.46
CA SER A 93 29.58 8.81 27.01
C SER A 93 29.98 7.68 26.05
N ALA A 94 30.86 7.97 25.09
CA ALA A 94 31.32 6.97 24.12
C ALA A 94 32.19 5.90 24.79
N VAL A 95 31.85 4.63 24.63
CA VAL A 95 32.66 3.49 25.06
C VAL A 95 33.91 3.44 24.20
N LEU A 96 35.08 3.50 24.84
CA LEU A 96 36.38 3.46 24.17
C LEU A 96 36.94 2.03 24.16
N ASP A 97 37.57 1.64 23.05
CA ASP A 97 38.35 0.41 22.93
C ASP A 97 39.74 0.58 23.59
N ASN A 98 40.53 -0.50 23.64
CA ASN A 98 41.86 -0.56 24.22
C ASN A 98 42.85 0.47 23.63
N ASP A 99 42.60 0.95 22.40
CA ASP A 99 43.37 1.99 21.72
C ASP A 99 42.85 3.43 21.98
N GLY A 100 41.87 3.61 22.87
CA GLY A 100 41.25 4.90 23.19
C GLY A 100 40.31 5.45 22.10
N LYS A 101 39.93 4.64 21.11
CA LYS A 101 38.98 5.00 20.04
C LYS A 101 37.56 4.56 20.40
N PRO A 102 36.51 5.32 20.03
CA PRO A 102 35.12 4.89 20.24
C PRO A 102 34.83 3.56 19.54
N VAL A 103 34.27 2.60 20.28
CA VAL A 103 33.75 1.36 19.71
C VAL A 103 32.56 1.70 18.82
N MET A 104 32.65 1.40 17.54
CA MET A 104 31.58 1.68 16.58
C MET A 104 30.63 0.48 16.52
N ILE A 105 29.32 0.74 16.66
CA ILE A 105 28.26 -0.27 16.55
C ILE A 105 27.28 0.09 15.45
N PRO A 106 26.56 -0.89 14.87
CA PRO A 106 25.52 -0.63 13.87
C PRO A 106 24.46 0.34 14.39
N ASN A 107 24.07 1.30 13.55
CA ASN A 107 23.10 2.32 13.93
C ASN A 107 21.68 1.73 14.03
N ALA A 108 21.19 1.55 15.26
CA ALA A 108 19.84 1.04 15.53
C ALA A 108 18.73 1.93 14.94
N ALA A 109 18.90 3.26 14.97
CA ALA A 109 17.92 4.20 14.39
C ALA A 109 17.80 4.02 12.87
N ARG A 110 18.92 3.72 12.21
CA ARG A 110 18.94 3.38 10.78
C ARG A 110 18.21 2.07 10.49
N ASN A 111 18.30 1.08 11.37
CA ASN A 111 17.57 -0.19 11.25
C ASN A 111 16.05 -0.01 11.44
N ILE A 112 15.63 0.82 12.40
CA ILE A 112 14.21 1.17 12.59
C ILE A 112 13.64 1.78 11.30
N TRP A 113 14.39 2.65 10.62
CA TRP A 113 13.96 3.23 9.34
C TRP A 113 13.77 2.18 8.25
N ILE A 114 14.66 1.17 8.16
CA ILE A 114 14.49 0.06 7.21
C ILE A 114 13.20 -0.69 7.51
N THR A 115 12.99 -1.11 8.77
CA THR A 115 11.79 -1.85 9.17
C THR A 115 10.52 -1.07 8.89
N ALA A 116 10.52 0.23 9.20
CA ALA A 116 9.41 1.12 8.89
C ALA A 116 9.16 1.24 7.39
N MET A 117 10.21 1.36 6.58
CA MET A 117 10.10 1.39 5.13
C MET A 117 9.48 0.11 4.57
N THR A 118 9.87 -1.06 5.10
CA THR A 118 9.27 -2.35 4.73
C THR A 118 7.76 -2.35 5.00
N LEU A 119 7.35 -1.98 6.21
CA LEU A 119 5.93 -1.96 6.60
C LEU A 119 5.12 -0.93 5.79
N THR A 120 5.62 0.30 5.69
CA THR A 120 4.95 1.37 4.92
C THR A 120 4.87 1.05 3.42
N THR A 121 5.87 0.38 2.85
CA THR A 121 5.83 -0.10 1.46
C THR A 121 4.72 -1.13 1.27
N ALA A 122 4.60 -2.10 2.18
CA ALA A 122 3.52 -3.10 2.13
C ALA A 122 2.13 -2.45 2.24
N LEU A 123 1.96 -1.48 3.15
CA LEU A 123 0.71 -0.72 3.29
C LEU A 123 0.37 0.07 2.02
N ASN A 124 1.35 0.76 1.44
CA ASN A 124 1.18 1.52 0.20
C ASN A 124 0.89 0.62 -1.01
N LEU A 125 1.50 -0.56 -1.10
CA LEU A 125 1.17 -1.56 -2.10
C LEU A 125 -0.28 -2.06 -1.95
N GLY A 126 -0.77 -2.21 -0.72
CA GLY A 126 -2.18 -2.50 -0.45
C GLY A 126 -3.12 -1.41 -0.99
N ILE A 127 -2.76 -0.13 -0.81
CA ILE A 127 -3.52 0.99 -1.38
C ILE A 127 -3.53 0.91 -2.91
N ILE A 128 -2.37 0.67 -3.53
CA ILE A 128 -2.25 0.51 -4.99
C ILE A 128 -3.09 -0.67 -5.48
N ALA A 129 -3.10 -1.80 -4.77
CA ALA A 129 -3.91 -2.96 -5.12
C ALA A 129 -5.41 -2.63 -5.14
N TYR A 130 -5.90 -1.90 -4.13
CA TYR A 130 -7.28 -1.40 -4.13
C TYR A 130 -7.58 -0.45 -5.29
N LEU A 131 -6.65 0.46 -5.62
CA LEU A 131 -6.82 1.40 -6.73
C LEU A 131 -6.87 0.68 -8.09
N ILE A 132 -5.97 -0.28 -8.32
CA ILE A 132 -5.95 -1.10 -9.53
C ILE A 132 -7.23 -1.93 -9.64
N ALA A 133 -7.66 -2.54 -8.54
CA ALA A 133 -8.88 -3.33 -8.51
C ALA A 133 -10.13 -2.47 -8.80
N GLY A 134 -10.21 -1.27 -8.20
CA GLY A 134 -11.26 -0.29 -8.49
C GLY A 134 -11.27 0.17 -9.96
N LEU A 135 -10.10 0.46 -10.53
CA LEU A 135 -9.97 0.82 -11.94
C LEU A 135 -10.38 -0.34 -12.87
N THR A 136 -10.05 -1.58 -12.48
CA THR A 136 -10.43 -2.80 -13.22
C THR A 136 -11.96 -2.94 -13.25
N ILE A 137 -12.64 -2.68 -12.13
CA ILE A 137 -14.12 -2.65 -12.08
C ILE A 137 -14.66 -1.55 -12.99
N LEU A 138 -14.07 -0.34 -12.94
CA LEU A 138 -14.50 0.78 -13.77
C LEU A 138 -14.41 0.45 -15.28
N PHE A 139 -13.30 -0.15 -15.72
CA PHE A 139 -13.16 -0.60 -17.10
C PHE A 139 -14.12 -1.74 -17.44
N GLY A 140 -14.39 -2.65 -16.51
CA GLY A 140 -15.40 -3.69 -16.68
C GLY A 140 -16.79 -3.11 -16.91
N LEU A 141 -17.22 -2.15 -16.08
CA LEU A 141 -18.50 -1.47 -16.22
C LEU A 141 -18.59 -0.68 -17.53
N SER A 142 -17.50 0.00 -17.92
CA SER A 142 -17.42 0.73 -19.19
C SER A 142 -17.55 -0.21 -20.40
N SER A 143 -16.92 -1.39 -20.34
CA SER A 143 -17.02 -2.41 -21.38
C SER A 143 -18.44 -3.00 -21.49
N ILE A 144 -19.09 -3.26 -20.36
CA ILE A 144 -20.50 -3.70 -20.33
C ILE A 144 -21.39 -2.63 -20.97
N TRP A 145 -21.17 -1.36 -20.62
CA TRP A 145 -21.93 -0.24 -21.17
C TRP A 145 -21.78 -0.14 -22.70
N VAL A 146 -20.56 -0.23 -23.23
CA VAL A 146 -20.31 -0.29 -24.68
C VAL A 146 -21.01 -1.49 -25.32
N GLY A 147 -20.96 -2.66 -24.66
CA GLY A 147 -21.65 -3.85 -25.13
C GLY A 147 -23.17 -3.68 -25.22
N ILE A 148 -23.80 -3.01 -24.25
CA ILE A 148 -25.22 -2.67 -24.28
C ILE A 148 -25.55 -1.72 -25.45
N VAL A 149 -24.71 -0.72 -25.69
CA VAL A 149 -24.87 0.21 -26.82
C VAL A 149 -24.82 -0.52 -28.17
N PHE A 150 -23.86 -1.44 -28.36
CA PHE A 150 -23.77 -2.25 -29.57
C PHE A 150 -24.98 -3.18 -29.74
N SER A 151 -25.51 -3.74 -28.65
CA SER A 151 -26.74 -4.53 -28.68
C SER A 151 -27.92 -3.69 -29.17
N ALA A 152 -28.09 -2.48 -28.63
CA ALA A 152 -29.14 -1.56 -29.03
C ALA A 152 -29.03 -1.14 -30.51
N LEU A 153 -27.82 -0.84 -30.99
CA LEU A 153 -27.58 -0.51 -32.40
C LEU A 153 -27.88 -1.68 -33.33
N SER A 154 -27.55 -2.92 -32.94
CA SER A 154 -27.82 -4.12 -33.75
C SER A 154 -29.31 -4.41 -33.94
N LYS A 155 -30.19 -3.86 -33.08
CA LYS A 155 -31.65 -3.97 -33.24
C LYS A 155 -32.19 -2.97 -34.25
N LYS A 156 -31.48 -1.85 -34.49
CA LYS A 156 -31.91 -0.77 -35.39
C LYS A 156 -31.45 -0.98 -36.85
N TYR A 157 -30.35 -1.72 -37.06
CA TYR A 157 -29.81 -2.14 -38.36
C TYR A 157 -30.09 -3.62 -38.65
#